data_AF-A0A2V8APM2-F1
#
_entry.id   AF-A0A2V8APM2-F1
#
_cell.length_a   1.000
_cell.length_b   1.000
_cell.length_c   1.000
_cell.angle_alpha   90.00
_cell.angle_beta   90.00
_cell.angle_gamma   90.00
#
_symmetry.space_group_name_H-M   'P 1'
#
loop_
_entity.id
_entity.type
_entity.pdbx_description
1 polymer ?
#
loop_
_entity_poly.entity_id
_entity_poly.type
_entity_poly.pdbx_seq_one_letter_code
_entity_poly.pdbx_strand_id
1 'polypeptide(L)'
;MRRPTMRRKITATIAAAAALWLSCLVNASFESAAAAADDSRWGADFFPNVTFTTHQGKSVRFYDDLIKGKIVAVDLIYTTCKYACPLETARLAQVQRLLGDRMGRDVFFYSITIDPDHDTPAVLAEYAEKYRAGPGWLFLTGAKADIELVGRKLGIYAGPDPTNADGHVPYLLVGNQATGQWMRNSATDNPKFIARTIGEWMDSWHTLANDALKSSAAAPVRTFNKGEYTFAYHCGACHGVGNATTRLGPDLAGVTGRRDRDWLRRFITAPDKMNADGDPIALALRAEYRQVRMPNLKLNDEDVSAVIDYLEGQNRAAQQAPPPGPVAATASSRPAAEALTAIVDAYLRIQQALHADATERIREPAGVIETEARNLASVGEPIRTSAAALTRADDLKVARAAFGTLGDAIMSYVEASGSSYGEGVTAAFCPMVQKYWLQRGDTIQNPFYGKAMSDCRIVR
;
A
#
# COMPACT_ATOMS: atom_id res chain seq x y z
N MET A 1 -45.73 -56.63 -32.92
CA MET A 1 -44.52 -57.05 -32.19
C MET A 1 -43.57 -55.86 -32.07
N ARG A 2 -43.35 -55.34 -30.86
CA ARG A 2 -42.48 -54.18 -30.57
C ARG A 2 -41.13 -54.68 -30.00
N ARG A 3 -40.01 -54.20 -30.55
CA ARG A 3 -38.64 -54.46 -30.06
C ARG A 3 -38.29 -53.50 -28.89
N PRO A 4 -37.62 -53.93 -27.80
CA PRO A 4 -37.19 -53.04 -26.73
C PRO A 4 -35.76 -52.50 -26.95
N THR A 5 -35.52 -51.32 -26.37
CA THR A 5 -34.39 -50.43 -26.58
C THR A 5 -33.20 -50.70 -25.64
N MET A 6 -32.07 -51.10 -26.21
CA MET A 6 -30.79 -51.33 -25.51
C MET A 6 -29.90 -50.07 -25.60
N ARG A 7 -30.27 -48.96 -24.93
CA ARG A 7 -29.49 -47.70 -24.97
C ARG A 7 -29.21 -47.02 -23.63
N ARG A 8 -29.61 -47.62 -22.49
CA ARG A 8 -29.51 -46.96 -21.16
C ARG A 8 -28.38 -47.44 -20.24
N LYS A 9 -27.56 -48.43 -20.62
CA LYS A 9 -26.53 -49.00 -19.72
C LYS A 9 -25.10 -48.51 -19.94
N ILE A 10 -24.80 -47.80 -21.03
CA ILE A 10 -23.42 -47.36 -21.37
C ILE A 10 -23.08 -45.98 -20.78
N THR A 11 -24.09 -45.15 -20.48
CA THR A 11 -23.87 -43.80 -19.96
C THR A 11 -23.55 -43.75 -18.46
N ALA A 12 -23.88 -44.78 -17.68
CA ALA A 12 -23.64 -44.81 -16.23
C ALA A 12 -22.17 -45.12 -15.86
N THR A 13 -21.47 -45.91 -16.68
CA THR A 13 -20.08 -46.33 -16.40
C THR A 13 -19.04 -45.25 -16.72
N ILE A 14 -19.34 -44.35 -17.67
CA ILE A 14 -18.43 -43.26 -18.05
C ILE A 14 -18.46 -42.13 -17.00
N ALA A 15 -19.61 -41.88 -16.37
CA ALA A 15 -19.75 -40.85 -15.34
C ALA A 15 -18.99 -41.19 -14.05
N ALA A 16 -18.92 -42.46 -13.66
CA ALA A 16 -18.19 -42.89 -12.47
C ALA A 16 -16.66 -42.80 -12.65
N ALA A 17 -16.15 -43.13 -13.83
CA ALA A 17 -14.72 -43.03 -14.13
C ALA A 17 -14.23 -41.57 -14.19
N ALA A 18 -15.06 -40.64 -14.68
CA ALA A 18 -14.75 -39.22 -14.70
C ALA A 18 -14.73 -38.58 -13.30
N ALA A 19 -15.61 -39.02 -12.39
CA ALA A 19 -15.64 -38.52 -11.01
C ALA A 19 -14.43 -38.98 -10.17
N LEU A 20 -13.94 -40.21 -10.41
CA LEU A 20 -12.71 -40.71 -9.77
C LEU A 20 -11.45 -40.01 -10.32
N TRP A 21 -11.40 -39.69 -11.61
CA TRP A 21 -10.29 -38.92 -12.20
C TRP A 21 -10.25 -37.47 -11.73
N LEU A 22 -11.41 -36.80 -11.59
CA LEU A 22 -11.48 -35.44 -11.06
C LEU A 22 -11.05 -35.39 -9.58
N SER A 23 -11.41 -36.40 -8.79
CA SER A 23 -11.02 -36.47 -7.37
C SER A 23 -9.52 -36.70 -7.19
N CYS A 24 -8.87 -37.49 -8.06
CA CYS A 24 -7.41 -37.67 -8.04
C CYS A 24 -6.64 -36.40 -8.45
N LEU A 25 -7.14 -35.62 -9.41
CA LEU A 25 -6.48 -34.39 -9.86
C LEU A 25 -6.61 -33.23 -8.86
N VAL A 26 -7.72 -33.18 -8.12
CA VAL A 26 -7.92 -32.20 -7.05
C VAL A 26 -7.01 -32.52 -5.85
N ASN A 27 -6.92 -33.78 -5.41
CA ASN A 27 -6.00 -34.16 -4.31
C ASN A 27 -4.52 -33.99 -4.65
N ALA A 28 -4.10 -34.34 -5.87
CA ALA A 28 -2.70 -34.17 -6.30
C ALA A 28 -2.23 -32.70 -6.31
N SER A 29 -3.15 -31.75 -6.47
CA SER A 29 -2.85 -30.32 -6.47
C SER A 29 -2.69 -29.75 -5.06
N PHE A 30 -3.37 -30.32 -4.05
CA PHE A 30 -3.22 -29.91 -2.64
C PHE A 30 -2.01 -30.57 -1.96
N GLU A 31 -1.64 -31.80 -2.35
CA GLU A 31 -0.43 -32.47 -1.84
C GLU A 31 0.87 -31.77 -2.30
N SER A 32 0.89 -31.21 -3.52
CA SER A 32 2.06 -30.50 -4.05
C SER A 32 2.44 -29.23 -3.28
N ALA A 33 1.44 -28.46 -2.81
CA ALA A 33 1.67 -27.25 -2.02
C ALA A 33 2.06 -27.54 -0.56
N ALA A 34 1.53 -28.62 0.02
CA ALA A 34 1.88 -29.05 1.37
C ALA A 34 3.27 -29.70 1.44
N ALA A 35 3.68 -30.45 0.40
CA ALA A 35 4.99 -31.07 0.32
C ALA A 35 6.13 -30.05 0.19
N ALA A 36 5.90 -28.90 -0.47
CA ALA A 36 6.92 -27.84 -0.59
C ALA A 36 7.25 -27.15 0.76
N ALA A 37 6.33 -27.16 1.74
CA ALA A 37 6.56 -26.54 3.04
C ALA A 37 7.45 -27.38 3.98
N ASP A 38 7.58 -28.69 3.73
CA ASP A 38 8.31 -29.63 4.59
C ASP A 38 9.78 -29.85 4.15
N ASP A 39 10.15 -29.42 2.94
CA ASP A 39 11.51 -29.55 2.37
C ASP A 39 12.31 -28.23 2.39
N SER A 40 11.79 -27.20 3.06
CA SER A 40 12.51 -25.93 3.22
C SER A 40 13.70 -26.14 4.18
N ARG A 41 14.92 -25.80 3.71
CA ARG A 41 16.13 -25.75 4.56
C ARG A 41 15.99 -24.90 5.82
N TRP A 42 14.96 -24.05 5.89
CA TRP A 42 14.62 -23.21 7.03
C TRP A 42 13.31 -23.69 7.69
N GLY A 43 13.38 -24.88 8.28
CA GLY A 43 12.27 -25.53 8.97
C GLY A 43 12.27 -25.33 10.49
N ALA A 44 11.54 -26.21 11.19
CA ALA A 44 11.39 -26.18 12.65
C ALA A 44 12.72 -26.31 13.40
N ASP A 45 13.70 -26.99 12.80
CA ASP A 45 15.02 -27.19 13.40
C ASP A 45 15.91 -25.93 13.34
N PHE A 46 15.56 -24.95 12.50
CA PHE A 46 16.32 -23.72 12.37
C PHE A 46 15.76 -22.57 13.23
N PHE A 47 14.45 -22.33 13.15
CA PHE A 47 13.81 -21.22 13.84
C PHE A 47 13.43 -21.61 15.28
N PRO A 48 13.79 -20.79 16.30
CA PRO A 48 13.33 -21.01 17.66
C PRO A 48 11.79 -21.01 17.70
N ASN A 49 11.16 -21.95 18.40
CA ASN A 49 9.70 -21.98 18.53
C ASN A 49 9.23 -21.45 19.89
N VAL A 50 9.90 -20.39 20.36
CA VAL A 50 9.61 -19.70 21.63
C VAL A 50 8.25 -18.99 21.57
N THR A 51 7.72 -18.63 22.73
CA THR A 51 6.37 -18.03 22.84
C THR A 51 6.46 -16.51 22.94
N PHE A 52 5.64 -15.82 22.16
CA PHE A 52 5.41 -14.39 22.23
C PHE A 52 3.96 -14.09 22.60
N THR A 53 3.73 -12.87 23.09
CA THR A 53 2.41 -12.30 23.30
C THR A 53 2.18 -11.19 22.28
N THR A 54 1.07 -11.25 21.55
CA THR A 54 0.67 -10.19 20.63
C THR A 54 0.12 -8.98 21.39
N HIS A 55 0.10 -7.81 20.74
CA HIS A 55 -0.60 -6.61 21.24
C HIS A 55 -2.10 -6.83 21.52
N GLN A 56 -2.68 -7.91 20.99
CA GLN A 56 -4.06 -8.33 21.27
C GLN A 56 -4.17 -9.26 22.49
N GLY A 57 -3.07 -9.49 23.21
CA GLY A 57 -3.00 -10.38 24.37
C GLY A 57 -2.98 -11.88 24.03
N LYS A 58 -2.77 -12.26 22.76
CA LYS A 58 -2.75 -13.66 22.34
C LYS A 58 -1.34 -14.25 22.46
N SER A 59 -1.24 -15.44 23.05
CA SER A 59 -0.01 -16.25 23.02
C SER A 59 0.19 -16.91 21.65
N VAL A 60 1.37 -16.78 21.07
CA VAL A 60 1.75 -17.32 19.76
C VAL A 60 3.15 -17.93 19.81
N ARG A 61 3.38 -19.02 19.09
CA ARG A 61 4.68 -19.66 18.94
C ARG A 61 5.39 -19.13 17.70
N PHE A 62 6.65 -18.72 17.84
CA PHE A 62 7.36 -18.00 16.78
C PHE A 62 7.39 -18.77 15.46
N TYR A 63 7.83 -20.02 15.43
CA TYR A 63 7.89 -20.74 14.17
C TYR A 63 6.50 -21.18 13.68
N ASP A 64 5.75 -21.90 14.51
CA ASP A 64 4.49 -22.53 14.08
C ASP A 64 3.42 -21.52 13.67
N ASP A 65 3.27 -20.42 14.42
CA ASP A 65 2.18 -19.47 14.20
C ASP A 65 2.60 -18.28 13.34
N LEU A 66 3.88 -17.87 13.39
CA LEU A 66 4.35 -16.65 12.73
C LEU A 66 5.17 -16.91 11.47
N ILE A 67 5.93 -18.01 11.36
CA ILE A 67 6.87 -18.19 10.24
C ILE A 67 6.41 -19.27 9.24
N LYS A 68 5.92 -20.41 9.73
CA LYS A 68 5.64 -21.60 8.91
C LYS A 68 4.65 -21.29 7.78
N GLY A 69 5.07 -21.52 6.53
CA GLY A 69 4.25 -21.35 5.33
C GLY A 69 3.86 -19.90 5.00
N LYS A 70 4.54 -18.90 5.56
CA LYS A 70 4.19 -17.49 5.40
C LYS A 70 5.29 -16.68 4.69
N ILE A 71 4.87 -15.60 4.06
CA ILE A 71 5.75 -14.48 3.70
C ILE A 71 5.72 -13.50 4.87
N VAL A 72 6.88 -13.18 5.41
CA VAL A 72 7.00 -12.41 6.65
C VAL A 72 7.95 -11.23 6.46
N ALA A 73 7.59 -10.09 7.04
CA ALA A 73 8.53 -8.99 7.26
C ALA A 73 8.68 -8.78 8.78
N VAL A 74 9.90 -8.88 9.29
CA VAL A 74 10.21 -8.83 10.72
C VAL A 74 11.17 -7.70 11.01
N ASP A 75 10.81 -6.83 11.94
CA ASP A 75 11.66 -5.79 12.48
C ASP A 75 11.67 -5.82 14.02
N LEU A 76 12.74 -5.28 14.60
CA LEU A 76 12.83 -5.05 16.04
C LEU A 76 12.50 -3.58 16.31
N ILE A 77 11.71 -3.29 17.34
CA ILE A 77 11.29 -1.93 17.68
C ILE A 77 11.32 -1.70 19.20
N TYR A 78 11.03 -0.49 19.64
CA TYR A 78 10.54 -0.21 20.99
C TYR A 78 9.76 1.11 20.97
N THR A 79 8.65 1.20 21.70
CA THR A 79 7.68 2.28 21.49
C THR A 79 8.18 3.66 21.96
N THR A 80 9.18 3.67 22.84
CA THR A 80 9.83 4.89 23.35
C THR A 80 10.92 5.44 22.44
N CYS A 81 11.26 4.72 21.36
CA CYS A 81 12.29 5.14 20.41
C CYS A 81 11.98 6.52 19.81
N LYS A 82 12.97 7.41 19.83
CA LYS A 82 12.87 8.80 19.30
C LYS A 82 13.49 8.97 17.92
N TYR A 83 13.93 7.87 17.30
CA TYR A 83 14.70 7.88 16.06
C TYR A 83 14.07 7.00 14.96
N ALA A 84 14.56 5.78 14.78
CA ALA A 84 14.25 4.96 13.61
C ALA A 84 12.86 4.31 13.66
N CYS A 85 12.46 3.72 14.79
CA CYS A 85 11.24 2.91 14.84
C CYS A 85 9.96 3.65 14.41
N PRO A 86 9.72 4.92 14.80
CA PRO A 86 8.60 5.71 14.29
C PRO A 86 8.59 5.86 12.76
N LEU A 87 9.77 6.00 12.16
CA LEU A 87 9.94 6.18 10.72
C LEU A 87 9.73 4.86 9.96
N GLU A 88 10.30 3.77 10.48
CA GLU A 88 10.14 2.41 9.94
C GLU A 88 8.68 1.98 10.00
N THR A 89 8.02 2.16 11.14
CA THR A 89 6.59 1.83 11.31
C THR A 89 5.72 2.66 10.35
N ALA A 90 5.99 3.95 10.19
CA ALA A 90 5.27 4.77 9.22
C ALA A 90 5.45 4.28 7.77
N ARG A 91 6.67 3.83 7.41
CA ARG A 91 6.97 3.31 6.08
C ARG A 91 6.31 1.95 5.85
N LEU A 92 6.39 1.03 6.79
CA LEU A 92 5.71 -0.27 6.71
C LEU A 92 4.19 -0.11 6.61
N ALA A 93 3.59 0.91 7.23
CA ALA A 93 2.18 1.22 7.02
C ALA A 93 1.85 1.61 5.57
N GLN A 94 2.77 2.28 4.86
CA GLN A 94 2.63 2.53 3.42
C GLN A 94 2.73 1.22 2.62
N VAL A 95 3.70 0.37 2.96
CA VAL A 95 3.89 -0.94 2.31
C VAL A 95 2.66 -1.82 2.49
N GLN A 96 2.09 -1.89 3.70
CA GLN A 96 0.86 -2.63 3.99
C GLN A 96 -0.28 -2.21 3.05
N ARG A 97 -0.47 -0.90 2.82
CA ARG A 97 -1.50 -0.40 1.90
C ARG A 97 -1.23 -0.81 0.45
N LEU A 98 0.04 -0.82 0.03
CA LEU A 98 0.43 -1.23 -1.31
C LEU A 98 0.25 -2.74 -1.53
N LEU A 99 0.42 -3.56 -0.48
CA LEU A 99 0.22 -5.00 -0.53
C LEU A 99 -1.26 -5.41 -0.51
N GLY A 100 -2.14 -4.53 0.00
CA GLY A 100 -3.60 -4.72 -0.04
C GLY A 100 -4.04 -6.07 0.53
N ASP A 101 -4.87 -6.80 -0.21
CA ASP A 101 -5.50 -8.06 0.20
C ASP A 101 -4.52 -9.22 0.46
N ARG A 102 -3.23 -9.07 0.14
CA ARG A 102 -2.18 -10.03 0.54
C ARG A 102 -1.93 -10.02 2.04
N MET A 103 -2.10 -8.85 2.68
CA MET A 103 -1.85 -8.67 4.10
C MET A 103 -2.83 -9.47 4.94
N GLY A 104 -2.31 -10.30 5.84
CA GLY A 104 -3.09 -11.18 6.71
C GLY A 104 -3.58 -12.47 6.06
N ARG A 105 -3.44 -12.60 4.73
CA ARG A 105 -3.76 -13.83 3.99
C ARG A 105 -2.52 -14.72 3.89
N ASP A 106 -1.49 -14.20 3.25
CA ASP A 106 -0.24 -14.93 2.98
C ASP A 106 1.01 -14.09 3.31
N VAL A 107 0.86 -12.76 3.40
CA VAL A 107 1.89 -11.81 3.86
C VAL A 107 1.57 -11.30 5.26
N PHE A 108 2.58 -11.29 6.14
CA PHE A 108 2.43 -10.89 7.54
C PHE A 108 3.60 -10.03 8.00
N PHE A 109 3.33 -9.01 8.81
CA PHE A 109 4.35 -8.15 9.41
C PHE A 109 4.44 -8.40 10.92
N TYR A 110 5.66 -8.45 11.44
CA TYR A 110 5.93 -8.71 12.85
C TYR A 110 6.93 -7.71 13.41
N SER A 111 6.44 -6.80 14.24
CA SER A 111 7.28 -5.81 14.93
C SER A 111 7.48 -6.24 16.38
N ILE A 112 8.69 -6.69 16.71
CA ILE A 112 9.00 -7.30 18.00
C ILE A 112 9.68 -6.25 18.89
N THR A 113 9.14 -5.99 20.08
CA THR A 113 9.78 -5.05 21.01
C THR A 113 11.09 -5.61 21.57
N ILE A 114 12.09 -4.75 21.75
CA ILE A 114 13.31 -5.03 22.54
C ILE A 114 13.22 -4.53 23.99
N ASP A 115 12.16 -3.80 24.34
CA ASP A 115 11.90 -3.23 25.67
C ASP A 115 10.62 -3.83 26.29
N PRO A 116 10.59 -5.14 26.57
CA PRO A 116 9.38 -5.83 27.03
C PRO A 116 8.90 -5.38 28.42
N ASP A 117 9.76 -4.74 29.22
CA ASP A 117 9.40 -4.22 30.54
C ASP A 117 8.48 -2.99 30.44
N HIS A 118 8.64 -2.17 29.39
CA HIS A 118 7.78 -1.02 29.09
C HIS A 118 6.66 -1.38 28.10
N ASP A 119 7.00 -2.11 27.04
CA ASP A 119 6.14 -2.41 25.90
C ASP A 119 5.22 -3.61 26.20
N THR A 120 4.29 -3.39 27.12
CA THR A 120 3.20 -4.32 27.41
C THR A 120 2.26 -4.49 26.19
N PRO A 121 1.43 -5.54 26.13
CA PRO A 121 0.46 -5.71 25.04
C PRO A 121 -0.44 -4.48 24.83
N ALA A 122 -0.85 -3.80 25.90
CA ALA A 122 -1.66 -2.59 25.82
C ALA A 122 -0.88 -1.41 25.18
N VAL A 123 0.37 -1.18 25.60
CA VAL A 123 1.24 -0.14 25.03
C VAL A 123 1.51 -0.41 23.54
N LEU A 124 1.75 -1.67 23.18
CA LEU A 124 1.92 -2.07 21.78
C LEU A 124 0.64 -1.92 20.96
N ALA A 125 -0.54 -2.14 21.55
CA ALA A 125 -1.82 -1.94 20.87
C ALA A 125 -2.07 -0.47 20.57
N GLU A 126 -1.80 0.41 21.53
CA GLU A 126 -1.84 1.86 21.32
C GLU A 126 -0.86 2.31 20.23
N TYR A 127 0.35 1.76 20.24
CA TYR A 127 1.34 2.03 19.20
C TYR A 127 0.86 1.56 17.82
N ALA A 128 0.36 0.33 17.71
CA ALA A 128 -0.17 -0.23 16.47
C ALA A 128 -1.32 0.62 15.89
N GLU A 129 -2.27 1.04 16.75
CA GLU A 129 -3.40 1.88 16.36
C GLU A 129 -2.93 3.24 15.83
N LYS A 130 -1.94 3.83 16.51
CA LYS A 130 -1.37 5.14 16.14
C LYS A 130 -0.84 5.17 14.70
N TYR A 131 -0.21 4.07 14.26
CA TYR A 131 0.31 3.93 12.90
C TYR A 131 -0.67 3.29 11.93
N ARG A 132 -1.89 2.98 12.37
CA ARG A 132 -2.94 2.31 11.57
C ARG A 132 -2.45 0.96 11.01
N ALA A 133 -1.74 0.20 11.84
CA ALA A 133 -1.44 -1.18 11.53
C ALA A 133 -2.74 -1.95 11.33
N GLY A 134 -2.82 -2.70 10.23
CA GLY A 134 -4.02 -3.39 9.78
C GLY A 134 -3.93 -4.89 9.97
N PRO A 135 -4.90 -5.65 9.42
CA PRO A 135 -4.88 -7.11 9.47
C PRO A 135 -3.56 -7.69 8.95
N GLY A 136 -3.04 -8.70 9.65
CA GLY A 136 -1.77 -9.34 9.30
C GLY A 136 -0.51 -8.68 9.83
N TRP A 137 -0.61 -7.51 10.48
CA TRP A 137 0.52 -6.91 11.18
C TRP A 137 0.37 -7.07 12.70
N LEU A 138 1.28 -7.82 13.32
CA LEU A 138 1.31 -8.03 14.77
C LEU A 138 2.51 -7.33 15.41
N PHE A 139 2.23 -6.60 16.49
CA PHE A 139 3.23 -6.13 17.44
C PHE A 139 3.37 -7.16 18.56
N LEU A 140 4.59 -7.53 18.90
CA LEU A 140 4.90 -8.70 19.74
C LEU A 140 5.82 -8.31 20.91
N THR A 141 5.53 -8.85 22.09
CA THR A 141 6.38 -8.79 23.29
C THR A 141 6.58 -10.19 23.88
N GLY A 142 7.54 -10.38 24.76
CA GLY A 142 7.88 -11.69 25.32
C GLY A 142 9.02 -11.63 26.33
N ALA A 143 9.54 -12.79 26.71
CA ALA A 143 10.72 -12.84 27.56
C ALA A 143 11.92 -12.22 26.83
N LYS A 144 12.70 -11.37 27.52
CA LYS A 144 13.86 -10.70 26.94
C LYS A 144 14.85 -11.67 26.29
N ALA A 145 15.10 -12.81 26.94
CA ALA A 145 15.98 -13.85 26.39
C ALA A 145 15.45 -14.45 25.07
N ASP A 146 14.14 -14.59 24.91
CA ASP A 146 13.50 -15.12 23.71
C ASP A 146 13.55 -14.10 22.56
N ILE A 147 13.33 -12.81 22.86
CA ILE A 147 13.50 -11.70 21.91
C ILE A 147 14.94 -11.68 21.38
N GLU A 148 15.94 -11.73 22.26
CA GLU A 148 17.36 -11.74 21.86
C GLU A 148 17.71 -12.99 21.06
N LEU A 149 17.21 -14.17 21.45
CA LEU A 149 17.43 -15.42 20.74
C LEU A 149 16.90 -15.34 19.30
N VAL A 150 15.66 -14.88 19.12
CA VAL A 150 15.05 -14.70 17.80
C VAL A 150 15.80 -13.64 17.00
N GLY A 151 16.05 -12.47 17.58
CA GLY A 151 16.77 -11.38 16.91
C GLY A 151 18.15 -11.81 16.40
N ARG A 152 18.89 -12.59 17.20
CA ARG A 152 20.20 -13.16 16.79
C ARG A 152 20.05 -14.20 15.69
N LYS A 153 19.04 -15.10 15.77
CA LYS A 153 18.81 -16.11 14.73
C LYS A 153 18.37 -15.54 13.39
N LEU A 154 17.59 -14.47 13.43
CA LEU A 154 17.22 -13.68 12.25
C LEU A 154 18.35 -12.76 11.78
N GLY A 155 19.39 -12.59 12.60
CA GLY A 155 20.53 -11.71 12.31
C GLY A 155 20.14 -10.23 12.23
N ILE A 156 19.13 -9.83 13.00
CA ILE A 156 18.66 -8.43 13.12
C ILE A 156 18.96 -7.85 14.52
N TYR A 157 19.85 -8.51 15.27
CA TYR A 157 20.32 -8.09 16.59
C TYR A 157 21.85 -8.12 16.62
N ALA A 158 22.49 -7.00 16.96
CA ALA A 158 23.95 -6.89 17.02
C ALA A 158 24.51 -7.03 18.45
N GLY A 159 23.68 -6.79 19.47
CA GLY A 159 24.09 -6.79 20.88
C GLY A 159 24.69 -5.45 21.32
N PRO A 160 24.63 -5.11 22.62
CA PRO A 160 25.02 -3.80 23.12
C PRO A 160 26.50 -3.48 22.87
N ASP A 161 26.79 -2.26 22.44
CA ASP A 161 28.12 -1.69 22.41
C ASP A 161 28.11 -0.23 22.91
N PRO A 162 29.28 0.41 23.17
CA PRO A 162 29.32 1.78 23.69
C PRO A 162 28.65 2.85 22.81
N THR A 163 28.53 2.60 21.51
CA THR A 163 27.86 3.46 20.53
C THR A 163 26.42 3.03 20.22
N ASN A 164 26.06 1.79 20.56
CA ASN A 164 24.75 1.18 20.39
C ASN A 164 24.34 0.42 21.65
N ALA A 165 24.02 1.16 22.72
CA ALA A 165 23.85 0.59 24.06
C ALA A 165 22.67 -0.40 24.20
N ASP A 166 21.72 -0.40 23.26
CA ASP A 166 20.61 -1.36 23.20
C ASP A 166 20.87 -2.52 22.21
N GLY A 167 21.95 -2.46 21.43
CA GLY A 167 22.34 -3.50 20.47
C GLY A 167 21.41 -3.66 19.28
N HIS A 168 20.51 -2.69 19.11
CA HIS A 168 19.45 -2.70 18.12
C HIS A 168 19.95 -2.14 16.78
N VAL A 169 19.56 -2.79 15.69
CA VAL A 169 19.89 -2.37 14.33
C VAL A 169 18.58 -2.25 13.56
N PRO A 170 18.31 -1.12 12.88
CA PRO A 170 17.08 -0.90 12.13
C PRO A 170 17.09 -1.71 10.82
N TYR A 171 16.93 -3.02 10.94
CA TYR A 171 16.86 -3.95 9.81
C TYR A 171 15.47 -4.53 9.68
N LEU A 172 14.98 -4.54 8.43
CA LEU A 172 13.82 -5.31 8.04
C LEU A 172 14.29 -6.64 7.47
N LEU A 173 13.94 -7.74 8.11
CA LEU A 173 14.12 -9.06 7.52
C LEU A 173 12.86 -9.44 6.75
N VAL A 174 12.99 -9.70 5.45
CA VAL A 174 11.90 -10.23 4.63
C VAL A 174 12.20 -11.69 4.30
N GLY A 175 11.21 -12.56 4.50
CA GLY A 175 11.35 -13.99 4.31
C GLY A 175 10.13 -14.63 3.69
N ASN A 176 10.34 -15.68 2.90
CA ASN A 176 9.31 -16.62 2.50
C ASN A 176 9.78 -18.00 2.95
N GLN A 177 9.13 -18.54 3.98
CA GLN A 177 9.55 -19.81 4.57
C GLN A 177 9.37 -20.97 3.59
N ALA A 178 8.29 -20.97 2.80
CA ALA A 178 7.98 -22.04 1.85
C ALA A 178 9.02 -22.13 0.72
N THR A 179 9.52 -20.99 0.21
CA THR A 179 10.56 -20.97 -0.84
C THR A 179 11.98 -20.96 -0.28
N GLY A 180 12.13 -20.78 1.04
CA GLY A 180 13.40 -20.69 1.74
C GLY A 180 14.24 -19.45 1.39
N GLN A 181 13.60 -18.41 0.86
CA GLN A 181 14.22 -17.12 0.54
C GLN A 181 14.15 -16.18 1.73
N TRP A 182 15.27 -15.51 1.99
CA TRP A 182 15.42 -14.54 3.07
C TRP A 182 16.34 -13.43 2.61
N MET A 183 15.99 -12.19 2.92
CA MET A 183 16.81 -11.03 2.62
C MET A 183 16.71 -9.98 3.71
N ARG A 184 17.84 -9.35 4.02
CA ARG A 184 17.86 -8.12 4.81
C ARG A 184 17.54 -6.96 3.89
N ASN A 185 16.70 -6.06 4.37
CA ASN A 185 16.30 -4.84 3.71
C ASN A 185 16.27 -3.70 4.74
N SER A 186 16.12 -2.47 4.26
CA SER A 186 15.83 -1.31 5.10
C SER A 186 14.31 -1.10 5.17
N ALA A 187 13.77 -0.97 6.38
CA ALA A 187 12.36 -0.62 6.56
C ALA A 187 12.05 0.81 6.08
N THR A 188 13.05 1.66 5.87
CA THR A 188 12.88 3.05 5.38
C THR A 188 13.08 3.20 3.86
N ASP A 189 13.34 2.11 3.14
CA ASP A 189 13.49 2.14 1.69
C ASP A 189 12.17 2.49 0.98
N ASN A 190 12.22 2.71 -0.34
CA ASN A 190 11.07 3.05 -1.16
C ASN A 190 9.93 2.03 -0.95
N PRO A 191 8.73 2.46 -0.54
CA PRO A 191 7.65 1.54 -0.16
C PRO A 191 7.16 0.70 -1.35
N LYS A 192 7.26 1.23 -2.58
CA LYS A 192 6.91 0.47 -3.79
C LYS A 192 7.93 -0.61 -4.09
N PHE A 193 9.21 -0.34 -3.81
CA PHE A 193 10.27 -1.35 -3.96
C PHE A 193 10.05 -2.46 -2.94
N ILE A 194 9.86 -2.13 -1.66
CA ILE A 194 9.61 -3.12 -0.60
C ILE A 194 8.34 -3.94 -0.92
N ALA A 195 7.23 -3.30 -1.30
CA ALA A 195 5.99 -4.00 -1.65
C ALA A 195 6.17 -4.94 -2.84
N ARG A 196 6.92 -4.53 -3.86
CA ARG A 196 7.24 -5.38 -5.01
C ARG A 196 8.15 -6.54 -4.63
N THR A 197 9.15 -6.29 -3.80
CA THR A 197 10.03 -7.34 -3.28
C THR A 197 9.23 -8.41 -2.55
N ILE A 198 8.37 -8.00 -1.61
CA ILE A 198 7.52 -8.90 -0.82
C ILE A 198 6.48 -9.60 -1.70
N GLY A 199 5.82 -8.87 -2.60
CA GLY A 199 4.68 -9.37 -3.36
C GLY A 199 5.02 -10.15 -4.63
N GLU A 200 6.23 -9.97 -5.18
CA GLU A 200 6.67 -10.60 -6.44
C GLU A 200 7.98 -11.39 -6.28
N TRP A 201 9.05 -10.75 -5.77
CA TRP A 201 10.40 -11.33 -5.85
C TRP A 201 10.57 -12.57 -4.98
N MET A 202 10.01 -12.53 -3.76
CA MET A 202 10.06 -13.65 -2.79
C MET A 202 9.43 -14.95 -3.32
N ASP A 203 8.64 -14.87 -4.39
CA ASP A 203 7.97 -16.01 -5.03
C ASP A 203 8.61 -16.43 -6.36
N SER A 204 9.49 -15.62 -6.96
CA SER A 204 9.79 -15.70 -8.41
C SER A 204 11.28 -15.73 -8.82
N TRP A 205 12.23 -15.86 -7.89
CA TRP A 205 13.66 -15.84 -8.25
C TRP A 205 14.09 -16.96 -9.22
N HIS A 206 13.31 -18.06 -9.31
CA HIS A 206 13.52 -19.14 -10.27
C HIS A 206 12.72 -19.00 -11.58
N THR A 207 11.75 -18.09 -11.67
CA THR A 207 10.81 -18.01 -12.81
C THR A 207 11.03 -16.79 -13.71
N LEU A 208 11.95 -15.88 -13.37
CA LEU A 208 12.35 -14.80 -14.27
C LEU A 208 13.42 -15.29 -15.26
N ALA A 209 12.96 -15.84 -16.39
CA ALA A 209 13.81 -16.00 -17.59
C ALA A 209 14.32 -14.61 -18.01
N ASN A 210 15.63 -14.40 -17.91
CA ASN A 210 16.26 -13.09 -17.99
C ASN A 210 16.86 -12.85 -19.39
N ASP A 211 16.01 -12.87 -20.43
CA ASP A 211 16.45 -12.69 -21.83
C ASP A 211 16.53 -11.23 -22.29
N ALA A 212 16.49 -10.25 -21.37
CA ALA A 212 16.46 -8.82 -21.75
C ALA A 212 17.29 -7.90 -20.86
N LEU A 213 18.42 -8.36 -20.31
CA LEU A 213 19.37 -7.45 -19.66
C LEU A 213 20.11 -6.63 -20.73
N LYS A 214 19.61 -5.41 -20.97
CA LYS A 214 20.29 -4.41 -21.81
C LYS A 214 21.61 -3.97 -21.17
N SER A 215 22.60 -3.64 -21.99
CA SER A 215 23.89 -3.08 -21.56
C SER A 215 23.71 -1.84 -20.67
N SER A 216 24.50 -1.75 -19.60
CA SER A 216 24.54 -0.60 -18.67
C SER A 216 24.88 0.72 -19.36
N ALA A 217 25.50 0.69 -20.54
CA ALA A 217 25.81 1.87 -21.34
C ALA A 217 24.57 2.60 -21.89
N ALA A 218 23.41 1.94 -21.93
CA ALA A 218 22.14 2.53 -22.37
C ALA A 218 21.26 3.04 -21.21
N ALA A 219 21.73 2.95 -19.96
CA ALA A 219 20.98 3.44 -18.82
C ALA A 219 20.97 4.98 -18.83
N PRO A 220 19.79 5.63 -18.76
CA PRO A 220 19.72 7.09 -18.72
C PRO A 220 20.41 7.60 -17.46
N VAL A 221 21.22 8.65 -17.61
CA VAL A 221 21.80 9.39 -16.48
C VAL A 221 20.64 9.99 -15.68
N ARG A 222 20.47 9.54 -14.45
CA ARG A 222 19.48 10.10 -13.53
C ARG A 222 20.11 11.29 -12.82
N THR A 223 19.49 12.46 -12.94
CA THR A 223 19.84 13.62 -12.14
C THR A 223 19.17 13.48 -10.77
N PHE A 224 19.98 13.55 -9.71
CA PHE A 224 19.50 13.43 -8.34
C PHE A 224 19.32 14.84 -7.74
N ASN A 225 18.08 15.23 -7.46
CA ASN A 225 17.84 16.39 -6.62
C ASN A 225 18.03 15.98 -5.16
N LYS A 226 19.07 16.51 -4.50
CA LYS A 226 19.42 16.18 -3.11
C LYS A 226 18.25 16.43 -2.15
N GLY A 227 17.56 17.57 -2.27
CA GLY A 227 16.42 17.90 -1.42
C GLY A 227 15.23 16.97 -1.61
N GLU A 228 14.90 16.63 -2.86
CA GLU A 228 13.84 15.66 -3.18
C GLU A 228 14.17 14.26 -2.64
N TYR A 229 15.42 13.81 -2.81
CA TYR A 229 15.88 12.52 -2.31
C TYR A 229 15.84 12.47 -0.79
N THR A 230 16.43 13.47 -0.12
CA THR A 230 16.42 13.57 1.34
C THR A 230 14.99 13.62 1.88
N PHE A 231 14.10 14.36 1.21
CA PHE A 231 12.68 14.38 1.55
C PHE A 231 12.03 13.00 1.42
N ALA A 232 12.17 12.33 0.27
CA ALA A 232 11.56 11.02 0.03
C ALA A 232 12.04 9.96 1.03
N TYR A 233 13.33 10.01 1.40
CA TYR A 233 13.92 9.06 2.33
C TYR A 233 13.54 9.35 3.79
N HIS A 234 13.76 10.57 4.26
CA HIS A 234 13.61 10.92 5.68
C HIS A 234 12.23 11.44 6.07
N CYS A 235 11.49 12.06 5.16
CA CYS A 235 10.23 12.77 5.45
C CYS A 235 9.00 12.07 4.86
N GLY A 236 9.16 11.46 3.68
CA GLY A 236 8.07 10.93 2.85
C GLY A 236 7.29 9.75 3.44
N ALA A 237 7.77 9.17 4.55
CA ALA A 237 7.01 8.16 5.30
C ALA A 237 5.79 8.77 6.01
N CYS A 238 5.95 9.99 6.54
CA CYS A 238 4.94 10.66 7.35
C CYS A 238 4.27 11.83 6.63
N HIS A 239 4.98 12.48 5.72
CA HIS A 239 4.53 13.70 5.04
C HIS A 239 4.33 13.47 3.54
N GLY A 240 3.35 14.17 2.97
CA GLY A 240 3.21 14.40 1.54
C GLY A 240 3.34 15.88 1.20
N VAL A 241 3.40 16.18 -0.10
CA VAL A 241 3.35 17.56 -0.61
C VAL A 241 2.19 17.65 -1.59
N GLY A 242 1.00 17.97 -1.07
CA GLY A 242 -0.26 18.05 -1.81
C GLY A 242 -0.90 16.69 -2.08
N ASN A 243 -0.42 15.64 -1.42
CA ASN A 243 -0.79 14.25 -1.66
C ASN A 243 -0.58 13.35 -0.44
N ALA A 244 -0.57 13.91 0.78
CA ALA A 244 -0.33 13.12 1.99
C ALA A 244 -1.35 11.97 2.15
N THR A 245 -0.86 10.73 2.04
CA THR A 245 -1.70 9.52 2.13
C THR A 245 -1.75 8.91 3.53
N THR A 246 -0.78 9.24 4.39
CA THR A 246 -0.58 8.53 5.66
C THR A 246 -1.35 9.15 6.82
N ARG A 247 -1.74 10.44 6.73
CA ARG A 247 -2.28 11.26 7.84
C ARG A 247 -1.49 11.11 9.16
N LEU A 248 -0.21 10.71 9.09
CA LEU A 248 0.69 10.55 10.23
C LEU A 248 1.39 11.86 10.58
N GLY A 249 1.71 12.66 9.56
CA GLY A 249 2.12 14.05 9.70
C GLY A 249 1.28 14.96 8.80
N PRO A 250 1.36 16.29 9.00
CA PRO A 250 0.69 17.26 8.15
C PRO A 250 1.17 17.19 6.70
N ASP A 251 0.25 17.51 5.78
CA ASP A 251 0.63 17.79 4.41
C ASP A 251 1.45 19.08 4.31
N LEU A 252 2.55 19.04 3.57
CA LEU A 252 3.53 20.11 3.48
C LEU A 252 3.36 21.00 2.25
N ALA A 253 2.33 20.81 1.42
CA ALA A 253 2.00 21.73 0.34
C ALA A 253 1.84 23.15 0.89
N GLY A 254 2.65 24.09 0.40
CA GLY A 254 2.63 25.48 0.82
C GLY A 254 3.20 25.75 2.23
N VAL A 255 3.85 24.78 2.87
CA VAL A 255 4.36 24.94 4.25
C VAL A 255 5.33 26.11 4.37
N THR A 256 6.15 26.36 3.36
CA THR A 256 7.15 27.43 3.32
C THR A 256 6.53 28.82 3.13
N GLY A 257 5.25 28.90 2.75
CA GLY A 257 4.47 30.14 2.82
C GLY A 257 3.74 30.32 4.15
N ARG A 258 3.53 29.23 4.91
CA ARG A 258 2.84 29.25 6.21
C ARG A 258 3.80 29.38 7.39
N ARG A 259 5.07 29.04 7.22
CA ARG A 259 6.07 28.95 8.30
C ARG A 259 7.37 29.57 7.86
N ASP A 260 7.98 30.26 8.81
CA ASP A 260 9.30 30.85 8.65
C ASP A 260 10.37 29.76 8.48
N ARG A 261 11.38 30.06 7.67
CA ARG A 261 12.46 29.12 7.34
C ARG A 261 13.27 28.71 8.57
N ASP A 262 13.52 29.60 9.52
CA ASP A 262 14.24 29.28 10.74
C ASP A 262 13.40 28.43 11.68
N TRP A 263 12.07 28.65 11.71
CA TRP A 263 11.17 27.75 12.44
C TRP A 263 11.21 26.34 11.84
N LEU A 264 11.12 26.22 10.50
CA LEU A 264 11.21 24.93 9.81
C LEU A 264 12.55 24.23 10.08
N ARG A 265 13.66 24.96 10.00
CA ARG A 265 14.99 24.42 10.31
C ARG A 265 15.05 23.86 11.73
N ARG A 266 14.65 24.64 12.74
CA ARG A 266 14.66 24.18 14.14
C ARG A 266 13.78 22.94 14.34
N PHE A 267 12.60 22.90 13.72
CA PHE A 267 11.66 21.80 13.89
C PHE A 267 12.11 20.54 13.17
N ILE A 268 12.75 20.64 12.01
CA ILE A 268 13.33 19.48 11.30
C ILE A 268 14.55 18.93 12.06
N THR A 269 15.39 19.82 12.61
CA THR A 269 16.63 19.42 13.30
C THR A 269 16.36 18.82 14.69
N ALA A 270 15.48 19.43 15.48
CA ALA A 270 15.24 19.07 16.88
C ALA A 270 13.76 19.24 17.29
N PRO A 271 12.84 18.44 16.70
CA PRO A 271 11.42 18.52 17.01
C PRO A 271 11.12 18.20 18.48
N ASP A 272 11.88 17.31 19.11
CA ASP A 272 11.73 16.95 20.52
C ASP A 272 12.03 18.13 21.47
N LYS A 273 13.07 18.90 21.18
CA LYS A 273 13.44 20.11 21.92
C LYS A 273 12.36 21.17 21.78
N MET A 274 11.83 21.40 20.58
CA MET A 274 10.73 22.36 20.39
C MET A 274 9.46 21.95 21.13
N ASN A 275 9.16 20.65 21.18
CA ASN A 275 8.06 20.13 21.99
C ASN A 275 8.31 20.30 23.50
N ALA A 276 9.55 20.09 23.98
CA ALA A 276 9.92 20.22 25.38
C ALA A 276 9.96 21.70 25.84
N ASP A 277 10.44 22.59 24.98
CA ASP A 277 10.49 24.04 25.19
C ASP A 277 9.08 24.67 25.12
N GLY A 278 8.05 23.90 24.77
CA GLY A 278 6.65 24.33 24.77
C GLY A 278 6.24 25.16 23.56
N ASP A 279 6.89 24.97 22.39
CA ASP A 279 6.51 25.69 21.16
C ASP A 279 5.02 25.42 20.85
N PRO A 280 4.18 26.47 20.77
CA PRO A 280 2.73 26.31 20.69
C PRO A 280 2.29 25.62 19.39
N ILE A 281 3.04 25.79 18.29
CA ILE A 281 2.75 25.16 17.01
C ILE A 281 3.13 23.68 17.08
N ALA A 282 4.31 23.36 17.61
CA ALA A 282 4.74 21.97 17.79
C ALA A 282 3.75 21.17 18.65
N LEU A 283 3.29 21.74 19.76
CA LEU A 283 2.32 21.10 20.65
C LEU A 283 0.95 20.93 19.99
N ALA A 284 0.47 21.93 19.27
CA ALA A 284 -0.80 21.86 18.54
C ALA A 284 -0.76 20.77 17.46
N LEU A 285 0.31 20.72 16.66
CA LEU A 285 0.51 19.67 15.65
C LEU A 285 0.57 18.29 16.31
N ARG A 286 1.26 18.14 17.45
CA ARG A 286 1.30 16.87 18.15
C ARG A 286 -0.10 16.42 18.60
N ALA A 287 -0.93 17.35 19.07
CA ALA A 287 -2.32 17.06 19.43
C ALA A 287 -3.17 16.66 18.22
N GLU A 288 -3.06 17.39 17.11
CA GLU A 288 -3.81 17.15 15.88
C GLU A 288 -3.47 15.78 15.25
N TYR A 289 -2.20 15.40 15.25
CA TYR A 289 -1.71 14.17 14.61
C TYR A 289 -1.53 13.01 15.60
N ARG A 290 -2.54 12.76 16.45
CA ARG A 290 -2.62 11.60 17.38
C ARG A 290 -1.38 11.37 18.23
N GLN A 291 -0.72 12.45 18.67
CA GLN A 291 0.52 12.39 19.44
C GLN A 291 1.69 11.70 18.70
N VAL A 292 1.63 11.50 17.38
CA VAL A 292 2.76 11.01 16.57
C VAL A 292 3.89 12.01 16.71
N ARG A 293 5.03 11.53 17.21
CA ARG A 293 6.22 12.36 17.44
C ARG A 293 7.03 12.38 16.16
N MET A 294 7.37 13.56 15.67
CA MET A 294 8.36 13.69 14.62
C MET A 294 9.71 13.25 15.18
N PRO A 295 10.39 12.25 14.57
CA PRO A 295 11.65 11.74 15.06
C PRO A 295 12.80 12.73 14.81
N ASN A 296 13.87 12.60 15.58
CA ASN A 296 15.08 13.40 15.39
C ASN A 296 15.88 12.85 14.21
N LEU A 297 15.65 13.33 12.99
CA LEU A 297 16.19 12.72 11.76
C LEU A 297 17.74 12.73 11.64
N LYS A 298 18.45 13.45 12.53
CA LYS A 298 19.92 13.59 12.53
C LYS A 298 20.48 14.10 11.20
N LEU A 299 19.70 14.92 10.50
CA LEU A 299 20.13 15.62 9.30
C LEU A 299 21.13 16.72 9.67
N ASN A 300 22.17 16.89 8.86
CA ASN A 300 23.06 18.04 8.97
C ASN A 300 22.36 19.29 8.38
N ASP A 301 22.92 20.48 8.65
CA ASP A 301 22.33 21.76 8.21
C ASP A 301 22.17 21.87 6.69
N GLU A 302 23.05 21.24 5.91
CA GLU A 302 22.98 21.24 4.45
C GLU A 302 21.78 20.42 3.95
N ASP A 303 21.57 19.23 4.52
CA ASP A 303 20.44 18.36 4.19
C ASP A 303 19.11 19.00 4.60
N VAL A 304 19.05 19.63 5.79
CA VAL A 304 17.88 20.38 6.23
C VAL A 304 17.59 21.53 5.27
N SER A 305 18.61 22.30 4.88
CA SER A 305 18.45 23.39 3.93
C SER A 305 17.97 22.90 2.57
N ALA A 306 18.54 21.80 2.06
CA ALA A 306 18.15 21.21 0.78
C ALA A 306 16.69 20.73 0.78
N VAL A 307 16.20 20.15 1.89
CA VAL A 307 14.79 19.77 2.04
C VAL A 307 13.88 21.00 2.03
N ILE A 308 14.24 22.07 2.74
CA ILE A 308 13.43 23.29 2.73
C ILE A 308 13.43 23.92 1.33
N ASP A 309 14.57 23.97 0.63
CA ASP A 309 14.67 24.47 -0.74
C ASP A 309 13.82 23.66 -1.71
N TYR A 310 13.78 22.33 -1.54
CA TYR A 310 12.89 21.47 -2.28
C TYR A 310 11.42 21.83 -2.02
N LEU A 311 11.01 22.00 -0.76
CA LEU A 311 9.64 22.38 -0.40
C LEU A 311 9.27 23.79 -0.92
N GLU A 312 10.21 24.73 -0.91
CA GLU A 312 10.05 26.03 -1.55
C GLU A 312 9.89 25.89 -3.06
N GLY A 313 10.67 25.03 -3.70
CA GLY A 313 10.54 24.68 -5.11
C GLY A 313 9.15 24.13 -5.43
N GLN A 314 8.63 23.20 -4.61
CA GLN A 314 7.28 22.68 -4.75
C GLN A 314 6.21 23.77 -4.56
N ASN A 315 6.40 24.66 -3.59
CA ASN A 315 5.49 25.78 -3.35
C ASN A 315 5.50 26.78 -4.52
N ARG A 316 6.68 27.14 -5.04
CA ARG A 316 6.82 27.99 -6.23
C ARG A 316 6.19 27.34 -7.46
N ALA A 317 6.43 26.05 -7.69
CA ALA A 317 5.81 25.32 -8.80
C ALA A 317 4.28 25.30 -8.69
N ALA A 318 3.73 25.13 -7.48
CA ALA A 318 2.29 25.22 -7.24
C ALA A 318 1.73 26.65 -7.46
N GLN A 319 2.51 27.69 -7.16
CA GLN A 319 2.13 29.10 -7.38
C GLN A 319 2.32 29.57 -8.83
N GLN A 320 3.27 28.98 -9.56
CA GLN A 320 3.58 29.27 -10.97
C GLN A 320 2.81 28.40 -11.95
N ALA A 321 2.15 27.34 -11.46
CA ALA A 321 1.11 26.67 -12.22
C ALA A 321 0.10 27.72 -12.70
N PRO A 322 -0.30 27.72 -13.99
CA PRO A 322 -1.18 28.75 -14.51
C PRO A 322 -2.39 28.88 -13.58
N PRO A 323 -2.79 30.12 -13.21
CA PRO A 323 -3.96 30.30 -12.38
C PRO A 323 -5.11 29.56 -13.09
N PRO A 324 -5.97 28.83 -12.35
CA PRO A 324 -7.19 28.34 -12.97
C PRO A 324 -7.84 29.56 -13.62
N GLY A 325 -8.04 29.48 -14.94
CA GLY A 325 -8.53 30.59 -15.75
C GLY A 325 -9.76 31.22 -15.07
N PRO A 326 -9.99 32.53 -15.27
CA PRO A 326 -10.86 33.34 -14.42
C PRO A 326 -12.15 32.58 -14.12
N VAL A 327 -12.32 32.24 -12.84
CA VAL A 327 -13.57 31.74 -12.32
C VAL A 327 -14.54 32.90 -12.46
N ALA A 328 -15.27 32.91 -13.57
CA ALA A 328 -16.48 33.68 -13.66
C ALA A 328 -17.33 33.25 -12.46
N ALA A 329 -17.53 34.19 -11.54
CA ALA A 329 -18.52 34.08 -10.50
C ALA A 329 -19.89 34.07 -11.18
N THR A 330 -20.32 32.91 -11.64
CA THR A 330 -21.72 32.60 -11.85
C THR A 330 -22.05 31.46 -10.90
N ALA A 331 -22.61 31.87 -9.77
CA ALA A 331 -23.30 31.00 -8.84
C ALA A 331 -24.31 30.14 -9.60
N SER A 332 -24.08 28.84 -9.55
CA SER A 332 -25.09 27.78 -9.62
C SER A 332 -24.47 26.57 -8.91
N SER A 333 -24.29 26.66 -7.59
CA SER A 333 -23.75 25.55 -6.80
C SER A 333 -24.85 24.48 -6.66
N ARG A 334 -24.86 23.51 -7.56
CA ARG A 334 -25.46 22.21 -7.26
C ARG A 334 -24.81 21.66 -5.97
N PRO A 335 -25.57 21.12 -5.02
CA PRO A 335 -25.01 20.48 -3.83
C PRO A 335 -23.98 19.41 -4.23
N ALA A 336 -22.87 19.29 -3.50
CA ALA A 336 -21.79 18.34 -3.81
C ALA A 336 -22.27 16.88 -3.92
N ALA A 337 -23.35 16.51 -3.22
CA ALA A 337 -23.99 15.20 -3.33
C ALA A 337 -24.66 14.97 -4.69
N GLU A 338 -25.34 15.97 -5.25
CA GLU A 338 -25.92 15.89 -6.59
C GLU A 338 -24.83 15.83 -7.66
N ALA A 339 -23.78 16.63 -7.49
CA ALA A 339 -22.62 16.61 -8.39
C ALA A 339 -21.91 15.26 -8.38
N LEU A 340 -21.68 14.67 -7.20
CA LEU A 340 -21.12 13.33 -7.07
C LEU A 340 -21.99 12.27 -7.75
N THR A 341 -23.32 12.38 -7.59
CA THR A 341 -24.27 11.46 -8.25
C THR A 341 -24.15 11.55 -9.77
N ALA A 342 -24.13 12.76 -10.33
CA ALA A 342 -23.94 12.98 -11.76
C ALA A 342 -22.58 12.47 -12.28
N ILE A 343 -21.52 12.60 -11.47
CA ILE A 343 -20.18 12.06 -11.77
C ILE A 343 -20.21 10.53 -11.83
N VAL A 344 -20.79 9.88 -10.83
CA VAL A 344 -20.84 8.41 -10.78
C VAL A 344 -21.69 7.87 -11.93
N ASP A 345 -22.85 8.46 -12.22
CA ASP A 345 -23.68 8.04 -13.36
C ASP A 345 -22.95 8.21 -14.70
N ALA A 346 -22.23 9.32 -14.89
CA ALA A 346 -21.40 9.51 -16.08
C ALA A 346 -20.24 8.52 -16.13
N TYR A 347 -19.58 8.21 -15.02
CA TYR A 347 -18.53 7.20 -14.93
C TYR A 347 -19.04 5.81 -15.35
N LEU A 348 -20.23 5.42 -14.90
CA LEU A 348 -20.86 4.15 -15.26
C LEU A 348 -21.19 4.08 -16.76
N ARG A 349 -21.55 5.21 -17.40
CA ARG A 349 -21.71 5.27 -18.86
C ARG A 349 -20.38 5.04 -19.60
N ILE A 350 -19.27 5.59 -19.10
CA ILE A 350 -17.94 5.33 -19.65
C ILE A 350 -17.53 3.86 -19.46
N GLN A 351 -17.82 3.29 -18.29
CA GLN A 351 -17.58 1.88 -18.01
C GLN A 351 -18.29 0.98 -19.03
N GLN A 352 -19.57 1.22 -19.31
CA GLN A 352 -20.34 0.49 -20.31
C GLN A 352 -19.80 0.69 -21.73
N ALA A 353 -19.38 1.91 -22.07
CA ALA A 353 -18.76 2.21 -23.37
C ALA A 353 -17.46 1.42 -23.57
N LEU A 354 -16.60 1.40 -22.55
CA LEU A 354 -15.33 0.66 -22.57
C LEU A 354 -15.55 -0.85 -22.58
N HIS A 355 -16.56 -1.34 -21.87
CA HIS A 355 -16.97 -2.74 -21.94
C HIS A 355 -17.38 -3.15 -23.37
N ALA A 356 -18.04 -2.23 -24.09
CA ALA A 356 -18.48 -2.44 -25.47
C ALA A 356 -17.42 -2.11 -26.54
N ASP A 357 -16.21 -1.70 -26.15
CA ASP A 357 -15.14 -1.19 -27.02
C ASP A 357 -15.56 0.02 -27.88
N ALA A 358 -16.47 0.85 -27.35
CA ALA A 358 -17.11 1.97 -28.05
C ALA A 358 -16.50 3.32 -27.61
N THR A 359 -15.31 3.66 -28.12
CA THR A 359 -14.58 4.89 -27.73
C THR A 359 -15.34 6.18 -28.06
N GLU A 360 -16.21 6.16 -29.06
CA GLU A 360 -17.04 7.29 -29.47
C GLU A 360 -18.04 7.73 -28.39
N ARG A 361 -18.37 6.83 -27.44
CA ARG A 361 -19.35 7.06 -26.37
C ARG A 361 -18.74 7.57 -25.06
N ILE A 362 -17.42 7.78 -25.03
CA ILE A 362 -16.68 8.17 -23.81
C ILE A 362 -16.67 9.69 -23.63
N ARG A 363 -16.55 10.45 -24.73
CA ARG A 363 -16.27 11.89 -24.67
C ARG A 363 -17.36 12.71 -23.99
N GLU A 364 -18.63 12.44 -24.28
CA GLU A 364 -19.75 13.18 -23.65
C GLU A 364 -19.82 12.93 -22.13
N PRO A 365 -19.85 11.67 -21.65
CA PRO A 365 -19.86 11.44 -20.21
C PRO A 365 -18.60 11.96 -19.51
N ALA A 366 -17.42 11.90 -20.14
CA ALA A 366 -16.20 12.47 -19.60
C ALA A 366 -16.31 14.00 -19.42
N GLY A 367 -16.93 14.70 -20.38
CA GLY A 367 -17.23 16.12 -20.27
C GLY A 367 -18.22 16.47 -19.15
N VAL A 368 -19.21 15.60 -18.89
CA VAL A 368 -20.11 15.74 -17.73
C VAL A 368 -19.31 15.65 -16.43
N ILE A 369 -18.43 14.66 -16.29
CA ILE A 369 -17.59 14.49 -15.09
C ILE A 369 -16.68 15.71 -14.91
N GLU A 370 -16.06 16.21 -15.98
CA GLU A 370 -15.22 17.41 -15.90
C GLU A 370 -15.99 18.65 -15.43
N THR A 371 -17.25 18.79 -15.85
CA THR A 371 -18.13 19.90 -15.47
C THR A 371 -18.56 19.78 -14.01
N GLU A 372 -19.08 18.62 -13.63
CA GLU A 372 -19.63 18.38 -12.29
C GLU A 372 -18.53 18.32 -11.21
N ALA A 373 -17.31 17.89 -11.55
CA ALA A 373 -16.18 17.88 -10.62
C ALA A 373 -15.82 19.28 -10.09
N ARG A 374 -16.20 20.36 -10.81
CA ARG A 374 -16.03 21.74 -10.34
C ARG A 374 -16.90 22.06 -9.13
N ASN A 375 -18.01 21.34 -8.95
CA ASN A 375 -18.92 21.49 -7.82
C ASN A 375 -18.44 20.74 -6.55
N LEU A 376 -17.34 19.99 -6.63
CA LEU A 376 -16.77 19.22 -5.51
C LEU A 376 -15.65 19.97 -4.75
N ALA A 377 -15.50 21.28 -4.91
CA ALA A 377 -14.40 22.07 -4.34
C ALA A 377 -12.99 21.54 -4.74
N SER A 378 -11.93 21.96 -4.05
CA SER A 378 -10.53 21.64 -4.42
C SER A 378 -10.20 20.14 -4.40
N VAL A 379 -10.95 19.34 -3.64
CA VAL A 379 -10.80 17.88 -3.56
C VAL A 379 -11.32 17.15 -4.82
N GLY A 380 -12.09 17.83 -5.69
CA GLY A 380 -12.56 17.28 -6.98
C GLY A 380 -11.57 17.41 -8.13
N GLU A 381 -10.46 18.13 -7.95
CA GLU A 381 -9.50 18.43 -9.02
C GLU A 381 -8.84 17.18 -9.66
N PRO A 382 -8.51 16.10 -8.91
CA PRO A 382 -8.04 14.86 -9.51
C PRO A 382 -9.08 14.18 -10.41
N ILE A 383 -10.37 14.26 -10.05
CA ILE A 383 -11.49 13.72 -10.85
C ILE A 383 -11.58 14.51 -12.16
N ARG A 384 -11.55 15.85 -12.07
CA ARG A 384 -11.60 16.74 -13.23
C ARG A 384 -10.45 16.50 -14.20
N THR A 385 -9.21 16.44 -13.69
CA THR A 385 -8.02 16.21 -14.50
C THR A 385 -8.05 14.85 -15.20
N SER A 386 -8.51 13.81 -14.49
CA SER A 386 -8.62 12.46 -15.05
C SER A 386 -9.72 12.38 -16.12
N ALA A 387 -10.85 13.06 -15.90
CA ALA A 387 -11.92 13.16 -16.90
C ALA A 387 -11.47 13.91 -18.16
N ALA A 388 -10.71 15.00 -18.01
CA ALA A 388 -10.14 15.74 -19.12
C ALA A 388 -9.17 14.89 -19.97
N ALA A 389 -8.49 13.90 -19.37
CA ALA A 389 -7.66 12.95 -20.10
C ALA A 389 -8.49 11.97 -20.95
N LEU A 390 -9.66 11.55 -20.47
CA LEU A 390 -10.61 10.73 -21.22
C LEU A 390 -11.22 11.46 -22.42
N THR A 391 -11.53 12.76 -22.27
CA THR A 391 -12.04 13.60 -23.37
C THR A 391 -11.05 13.67 -24.54
N ARG A 392 -9.74 13.58 -24.24
CA ARG A 392 -8.60 13.64 -25.18
C ARG A 392 -8.08 12.26 -25.61
N ALA A 393 -8.68 11.17 -25.14
CA ALA A 393 -8.24 9.84 -25.50
C ALA A 393 -8.67 9.50 -26.94
N ASP A 394 -7.70 9.29 -27.82
CA ASP A 394 -7.94 9.00 -29.24
C ASP A 394 -7.92 7.49 -29.57
N ASP A 395 -7.54 6.64 -28.59
CA ASP A 395 -7.55 5.19 -28.74
C ASP A 395 -8.01 4.46 -27.46
N LEU A 396 -8.42 3.20 -27.64
CA LEU A 396 -9.01 2.37 -26.59
C LEU A 396 -8.04 2.08 -25.43
N LYS A 397 -6.73 1.95 -25.70
CA LYS A 397 -5.73 1.67 -24.68
C LYS A 397 -5.53 2.90 -23.78
N VAL A 398 -5.42 4.08 -24.37
CA VAL A 398 -5.34 5.35 -23.64
C VAL A 398 -6.62 5.59 -22.84
N ALA A 399 -7.79 5.34 -23.44
CA ALA A 399 -9.08 5.50 -22.77
C ALA A 399 -9.20 4.59 -21.53
N ARG A 400 -8.78 3.33 -21.63
CA ARG A 400 -8.81 2.38 -20.50
C ARG A 400 -7.86 2.77 -19.36
N ALA A 401 -6.66 3.25 -19.69
CA ALA A 401 -5.70 3.72 -18.69
C ALA A 401 -6.21 4.98 -17.96
N ALA A 402 -6.76 5.94 -18.73
CA ALA A 402 -7.35 7.15 -18.17
C ALA A 402 -8.60 6.83 -17.32
N PHE A 403 -9.41 5.86 -17.74
CA PHE A 403 -10.58 5.38 -16.99
C PHE A 403 -10.20 4.77 -15.64
N GLY A 404 -9.14 3.95 -15.59
CA GLY A 404 -8.62 3.43 -14.32
C GLY A 404 -8.20 4.55 -13.37
N THR A 405 -7.50 5.56 -13.88
CA THR A 405 -7.07 6.73 -13.10
C THR A 405 -8.26 7.54 -12.57
N LEU A 406 -9.29 7.73 -13.41
CA LEU A 406 -10.53 8.38 -13.01
C LEU A 406 -11.27 7.59 -11.91
N GLY A 407 -11.30 6.25 -12.01
CA GLY A 407 -11.89 5.39 -10.99
C GLY A 407 -11.20 5.56 -9.63
N ASP A 408 -9.87 5.53 -9.61
CA ASP A 408 -9.08 5.73 -8.39
C ASP A 408 -9.38 7.09 -7.75
N ALA A 409 -9.50 8.15 -8.56
CA ALA A 409 -9.81 9.50 -8.09
C ALA A 409 -11.22 9.60 -7.47
N ILE A 410 -12.24 8.99 -8.10
CA ILE A 410 -13.61 8.95 -7.58
C ILE A 410 -13.67 8.15 -6.27
N MET A 411 -13.05 6.96 -6.24
CA MET A 411 -13.03 6.13 -5.03
C MET A 411 -12.33 6.82 -3.87
N SER A 412 -11.19 7.47 -4.13
CA SER A 412 -10.45 8.25 -3.13
C SER A 412 -11.27 9.44 -2.60
N TYR A 413 -12.00 10.13 -3.47
CA TYR A 413 -12.89 11.22 -3.06
C TYR A 413 -14.00 10.73 -2.13
N VAL A 414 -14.70 9.66 -2.51
CA VAL A 414 -15.81 9.09 -1.74
C VAL A 414 -15.35 8.60 -0.36
N GLU A 415 -14.18 7.95 -0.30
CA GLU A 415 -13.56 7.55 0.98
C GLU A 415 -13.20 8.76 1.84
N ALA A 416 -12.63 9.81 1.24
CA ALA A 416 -12.24 11.03 1.96
C ALA A 416 -13.44 11.84 2.46
N SER A 417 -14.53 11.90 1.69
CA SER A 417 -15.74 12.66 2.02
C SER A 417 -16.75 11.89 2.87
N GLY A 418 -16.56 10.58 3.08
CA GLY A 418 -17.53 9.71 3.74
C GLY A 418 -18.86 9.61 2.98
N SER A 419 -18.86 9.92 1.67
CA SER A 419 -20.05 9.84 0.82
C SER A 419 -20.30 8.40 0.36
N SER A 420 -21.38 8.18 -0.37
CA SER A 420 -21.68 6.89 -1.02
C SER A 420 -21.62 7.04 -2.55
N TYR A 421 -21.35 5.93 -3.25
CA TYR A 421 -21.43 5.88 -4.72
C TYR A 421 -22.87 5.94 -5.26
N GLY A 422 -23.87 5.86 -4.38
CA GLY A 422 -25.28 5.77 -4.75
C GLY A 422 -25.80 4.34 -4.73
N GLU A 423 -27.12 4.20 -4.75
CA GLU A 423 -27.79 2.90 -4.60
C GLU A 423 -27.48 1.95 -5.78
N GLY A 424 -27.13 0.70 -5.47
CA GLY A 424 -26.87 -0.35 -6.45
C GLY A 424 -25.53 -0.25 -7.19
N VAL A 425 -24.63 0.66 -6.79
CA VAL A 425 -23.28 0.77 -7.33
C VAL A 425 -22.30 -0.01 -6.47
N THR A 426 -21.53 -0.91 -7.08
CA THR A 426 -20.53 -1.74 -6.42
C THR A 426 -19.16 -1.58 -7.07
N ALA A 427 -18.10 -1.87 -6.32
CA ALA A 427 -16.73 -1.93 -6.85
C ALA A 427 -16.40 -3.36 -7.29
N ALA A 428 -15.84 -3.50 -8.49
CA ALA A 428 -15.33 -4.74 -9.04
C ALA A 428 -13.82 -4.62 -9.29
N PHE A 429 -13.11 -5.75 -9.30
CA PHE A 429 -11.64 -5.79 -9.39
C PHE A 429 -11.16 -6.63 -10.57
N CYS A 430 -10.16 -6.13 -11.31
CA CYS A 430 -9.54 -6.87 -12.40
C CYS A 430 -8.13 -7.34 -12.00
N PRO A 431 -7.90 -8.65 -11.85
CA PRO A 431 -6.61 -9.18 -11.40
C PRO A 431 -5.49 -9.04 -12.43
N MET A 432 -5.78 -8.86 -13.72
CA MET A 432 -4.71 -8.71 -14.72
C MET A 432 -4.13 -7.29 -14.77
N VAL A 433 -4.97 -6.27 -14.56
CA VAL A 433 -4.53 -4.86 -14.53
C VAL A 433 -4.37 -4.31 -13.11
N GLN A 434 -4.75 -5.08 -12.09
CA GLN A 434 -4.66 -4.70 -10.67
C GLN A 434 -5.39 -3.37 -10.37
N LYS A 435 -6.62 -3.24 -10.89
CA LYS A 435 -7.44 -2.03 -10.76
C LYS A 435 -8.87 -2.36 -10.36
N TYR A 436 -9.45 -1.48 -9.55
CA TYR A 436 -10.88 -1.48 -9.25
C TYR A 436 -11.65 -0.59 -10.25
N TRP A 437 -12.93 -0.87 -10.45
CA TRP A 437 -13.86 0.02 -11.14
C TRP A 437 -15.25 -0.06 -10.50
N LEU A 438 -16.05 1.00 -10.68
CA LEU A 438 -17.46 1.02 -10.25
C LEU A 438 -18.37 0.47 -11.35
N GLN A 439 -19.34 -0.36 -10.99
CA GLN A 439 -20.39 -0.86 -11.90
C GLN A 439 -21.74 -0.97 -11.18
N ARG A 440 -22.82 -1.19 -11.94
CA ARG A 440 -24.17 -1.42 -11.38
C ARG A 440 -24.53 -2.91 -11.48
N GLY A 441 -24.94 -3.48 -10.35
CA GLY A 441 -25.30 -4.90 -10.23
C GLY A 441 -24.09 -5.84 -10.15
N ASP A 442 -24.39 -7.14 -10.03
CA ASP A 442 -23.39 -8.16 -9.66
C ASP A 442 -22.72 -8.84 -10.86
N THR A 443 -23.24 -8.62 -12.07
CA THR A 443 -22.65 -9.17 -13.30
C THR A 443 -21.42 -8.36 -13.68
N ILE A 444 -20.25 -9.01 -13.73
CA ILE A 444 -18.98 -8.38 -14.12
C ILE A 444 -19.04 -7.91 -15.58
N GLN A 445 -18.71 -6.63 -15.78
CA GLN A 445 -18.58 -6.02 -17.09
C GLN A 445 -17.22 -5.31 -17.19
N ASN A 446 -16.20 -6.06 -17.62
CA ASN A 446 -14.82 -5.60 -17.58
C ASN A 446 -14.56 -4.44 -18.56
N PRO A 447 -14.21 -3.23 -18.09
CA PRO A 447 -13.93 -2.08 -18.96
C PRO A 447 -12.49 -2.09 -19.52
N PHE A 448 -11.56 -2.81 -18.88
CA PHE A 448 -10.14 -2.82 -19.25
C PHE A 448 -9.81 -3.76 -20.41
N TYR A 449 -10.63 -4.80 -20.60
CA TYR A 449 -10.48 -5.74 -21.72
C TYR A 449 -11.71 -5.76 -22.64
N GLY A 450 -12.83 -5.17 -22.22
CA GLY A 450 -14.02 -5.02 -23.05
C GLY A 450 -14.53 -6.37 -23.56
N LYS A 451 -14.82 -6.46 -24.87
CA LYS A 451 -15.33 -7.69 -25.48
C LYS A 451 -14.32 -8.83 -25.48
N ALA A 452 -13.02 -8.52 -25.38
CA ALA A 452 -11.97 -9.55 -25.34
C ALA A 452 -12.03 -10.38 -24.05
N MET A 453 -12.54 -9.81 -22.95
CA MET A 453 -12.73 -10.54 -21.69
C MET A 453 -13.84 -9.88 -20.85
N SER A 454 -15.08 -10.08 -21.29
CA SER A 454 -16.27 -9.38 -20.78
C SER A 454 -16.55 -9.62 -19.29
N ASP A 455 -16.28 -10.82 -18.78
CA ASP A 455 -16.67 -11.29 -17.44
C ASP A 455 -15.49 -11.55 -16.49
N CYS A 456 -14.27 -11.12 -16.86
CA CYS A 456 -13.02 -11.42 -16.13
C CYS A 456 -12.77 -12.93 -15.88
N ARG A 457 -13.54 -13.84 -16.49
CA ARG A 457 -13.31 -15.28 -16.34
C ARG A 457 -12.13 -15.66 -17.23
N ILE A 458 -11.15 -16.29 -16.61
CA ILE A 458 -10.02 -16.93 -17.25
C ILE A 458 -10.57 -17.74 -18.44
N VAL A 459 -10.15 -17.39 -19.66
CA VAL A 459 -10.33 -18.28 -20.82
C VAL A 459 -9.55 -19.54 -20.49
N ARG A 460 -10.30 -20.66 -20.40
CA ARG A 460 -9.93 -21.96 -19.82
C ARG A 460 -8.49 -22.41 -20.01
#